data_AF-A0A8X6PKW6-F1
#
_entry.id   AF-A0A8X6PKW6-F1
#
_cell.length_a   1.000
_cell.length_b   1.000
_cell.length_c   1.000
_cell.angle_alpha   90.00
_cell.angle_beta   90.00
_cell.angle_gamma   90.00
#
_symmetry.space_group_name_H-M   'P 1'
#
loop_
_entity.id
_entity.type
_entity.pdbx_description
1 polymer ?
#
loop_
_entity_poly.entity_id
_entity_poly.type
_entity_poly.pdbx_seq_one_letter_code
_entity_poly.pdbx_strand_id
1 'polypeptide(L)'
;MVPYYGHHTCSMFIKGKPIKFSFKIWMLCSSSGYPYAMEIYSGRKNESPGMPQGEDDSRIRATGTVRSSYIRLCPLLWIITQLPKRAEEQWITVVMALYSFADGITVQL
;
A
#
# COMPACT_ATOMS: atom_id res chain seq x y z
N MET A 1 4.98 15.67 7.89
CA MET A 1 3.97 16.75 7.74
C MET A 1 4.34 17.81 8.76
N VAL A 2 4.56 19.04 8.32
CA VAL A 2 5.18 20.07 9.17
C VAL A 2 4.11 21.02 9.67
N PRO A 3 3.90 21.15 11.00
CA PRO A 3 2.91 22.08 11.54
C PRO A 3 3.31 23.51 11.17
N TYR A 4 2.34 24.27 10.67
CA TYR A 4 2.53 25.68 10.36
C TYR A 4 1.23 26.42 10.67
N TYR A 5 1.34 27.49 11.46
CA TYR A 5 0.20 28.23 12.00
C TYR A 5 0.02 29.61 11.34
N GLY A 6 0.89 29.97 10.40
CA GLY A 6 0.82 31.24 9.66
C GLY A 6 -0.08 31.18 8.43
N HIS A 7 -0.37 32.36 7.87
CA HIS A 7 -1.18 32.50 6.66
C HIS A 7 -0.32 32.32 5.41
N HIS A 8 -0.10 31.08 4.99
CA HIS A 8 0.63 30.74 3.78
C HIS A 8 -0.26 30.00 2.78
N THR A 9 -0.19 30.39 1.51
CA THR A 9 -1.06 29.90 0.43
C THR A 9 -0.89 28.42 0.12
N CYS A 10 0.30 27.84 0.33
CA CYS A 10 0.54 26.41 0.12
C CYS A 10 0.22 25.51 1.34
N SER A 11 -0.31 26.08 2.42
CA SER A 11 -0.82 25.25 3.53
C SER A 11 -2.08 24.50 3.09
N MET A 12 -2.17 23.21 3.42
CA MET A 12 -3.31 22.38 3.03
C MET A 12 -4.03 21.82 4.25
N PHE A 13 -5.37 21.78 4.15
CA PHE A 13 -6.21 21.12 5.13
C PHE A 13 -6.33 19.62 4.82
N ILE A 14 -5.91 18.76 5.77
CA ILE A 14 -6.02 17.30 5.64
C ILE A 14 -6.90 16.74 6.75
N LYS A 15 -8.05 16.16 6.39
CA LYS A 15 -8.96 15.48 7.33
C LYS A 15 -8.33 14.19 7.86
N GLY A 16 -8.57 13.88 9.13
CA GLY A 16 -8.15 12.63 9.77
C GLY A 16 -6.69 12.58 10.24
N LYS A 17 -5.95 13.69 10.19
CA LYS A 17 -4.61 13.81 10.76
C LYS A 17 -4.63 14.67 12.03
N PRO A 18 -3.72 14.44 13.00
CA PRO A 18 -3.67 15.20 14.24
C PRO A 18 -3.41 16.69 13.99
N ILE A 19 -2.54 17.01 13.02
CA ILE A 19 -2.31 18.37 12.54
C ILE A 19 -3.18 18.58 11.30
N LYS A 20 -4.14 19.50 11.38
CA LYS A 20 -5.10 19.72 10.29
C LYS A 20 -4.57 20.64 9.19
N PHE A 21 -3.86 21.71 9.58
CA PHE A 21 -3.25 22.68 8.68
C PHE A 21 -1.74 22.57 8.76
N SER A 22 -1.11 22.30 7.61
CA SER A 22 0.33 21.99 7.56
C SER A 22 0.88 22.07 6.15
N PHE A 23 2.21 22.00 6.05
CA PHE A 23 2.88 21.72 4.79
C PHE A 23 3.02 20.22 4.56
N LYS A 24 2.63 19.80 3.35
CA LYS A 24 2.80 18.44 2.86
C LYS A 24 4.16 18.33 2.17
N ILE A 25 4.96 17.38 2.61
CA ILE A 25 6.27 17.07 2.02
C ILE A 25 6.20 15.63 1.52
N TRP A 26 6.65 15.42 0.30
CA TRP A 26 6.90 14.09 -0.25
C TRP A 26 8.34 13.71 0.05
N MET A 27 8.54 12.51 0.59
CA MET A 27 9.85 12.02 0.96
C MET A 27 10.00 10.60 0.42
N LEU A 28 11.09 10.34 -0.30
CA LEU A 28 11.53 8.99 -0.61
C LEU A 28 12.49 8.57 0.49
N CYS A 29 12.09 7.56 1.28
CA CYS A 29 12.88 7.07 2.40
C CYS A 29 13.27 5.62 2.20
N SER A 30 14.45 5.26 2.71
CA SER A 30 14.85 3.87 2.90
C SER A 30 13.95 3.17 3.92
N SER A 31 13.96 1.84 3.94
CA SER A 31 13.32 1.05 5.00
C SER A 31 13.91 1.34 6.39
N SER A 32 15.17 1.80 6.44
CA SER A 32 15.85 2.25 7.67
C SER A 32 15.45 3.67 8.12
N GLY A 33 14.63 4.37 7.35
CA GLY A 33 14.16 5.73 7.65
C GLY A 33 15.05 6.86 7.12
N TYR A 34 16.16 6.55 6.44
CA TYR A 34 17.01 7.59 5.84
C TYR A 34 16.33 8.25 4.63
N PRO A 35 16.23 9.60 4.57
CA PRO A 35 15.61 10.30 3.44
C PRO A 35 16.59 10.43 2.27
N TYR A 36 16.22 9.90 1.11
CA TYR A 36 17.00 10.05 -0.14
C TYR A 36 16.61 11.31 -0.92
N ALA A 37 15.32 11.59 -1.00
CA ALA A 37 14.79 12.74 -1.72
C ALA A 37 13.62 13.35 -0.95
N MET A 38 13.53 14.68 -0.96
CA MET A 38 12.46 15.43 -0.32
C MET A 38 11.99 16.54 -1.25
N GLU A 39 10.67 16.63 -1.48
CA GLU A 39 10.06 17.70 -2.27
C GLU A 39 8.85 18.28 -1.53
N ILE A 40 8.77 19.60 -1.46
CA ILE A 40 7.62 20.30 -0.88
C ILE A 40 6.48 20.28 -1.90
N TYR A 41 5.31 19.80 -1.47
CA TYR A 41 4.14 19.79 -2.32
C TYR A 41 3.54 21.20 -2.40
N SER A 42 3.72 21.84 -3.56
CA SER A 42 3.24 23.21 -3.82
C SER A 42 1.87 23.27 -4.52
N GLY A 43 1.13 22.15 -4.60
CA GLY A 43 -0.16 22.08 -5.29
C GLY A 43 -0.05 21.54 -6.72
N ARG A 44 -0.81 22.12 -7.66
CA ARG A 44 -0.82 21.69 -9.07
C ARG A 44 0.31 22.41 -9.82
N LYS A 45 1.45 21.74 -9.98
CA LYS A 45 2.46 22.14 -10.97
C LYS A 45 1.86 21.94 -12.36
N ASN A 46 1.76 23.02 -13.14
CA ASN A 46 1.45 22.95 -14.56
C ASN A 46 2.72 22.52 -15.30
N GLU A 47 3.02 21.23 -15.29
CA GLU A 47 4.04 20.66 -16.14
C GLU A 47 3.34 19.86 -17.24
N SER A 48 3.49 20.33 -18.48
CA SER A 48 3.00 19.70 -19.70
C SER A 48 4.07 19.87 -20.78
N PRO A 49 4.19 19.01 -21.79
CA PRO A 49 3.92 17.57 -21.85
C PRO A 49 5.15 16.79 -22.40
N GLY A 50 5.19 15.47 -22.21
CA GLY A 50 5.81 14.59 -23.21
C GLY A 50 7.28 14.18 -23.05
N MET A 51 7.89 14.30 -21.87
CA MET A 51 9.15 13.60 -21.61
C MET A 51 8.85 12.29 -20.89
N PRO A 52 9.05 11.10 -21.51
CA PRO A 52 9.18 9.89 -20.72
C PRO A 52 10.49 10.06 -19.92
N GLN A 53 10.39 10.56 -18.70
CA GLN A 53 11.41 10.36 -17.67
C GLN A 53 11.30 8.91 -17.17
N GLY A 54 11.37 7.98 -18.11
CA GLY A 54 11.72 6.60 -17.91
C GLY A 54 13.14 6.49 -18.44
N GLU A 55 14.11 6.86 -17.62
CA GLU A 55 15.31 6.04 -17.64
C GLU A 55 14.80 4.67 -17.21
N ASP A 56 14.93 3.67 -18.08
CA ASP A 56 14.45 2.31 -17.90
C ASP A 56 15.22 1.63 -16.76
N ASP A 57 15.07 2.14 -15.54
CA ASP A 57 15.54 1.52 -14.32
C ASP A 57 14.57 0.39 -13.98
N SER A 58 14.64 -0.65 -14.80
CA SER A 58 13.94 -1.93 -14.72
C SER A 58 14.12 -2.66 -13.37
N ARG A 59 14.91 -2.10 -12.46
CA ARG A 59 15.10 -2.55 -11.06
C ARG A 59 14.13 -1.94 -10.06
N ILE A 60 13.41 -0.86 -10.37
CA ILE A 60 12.53 -0.21 -9.39
C ILE A 60 11.17 -0.92 -9.37
N ARG A 61 10.95 -1.76 -8.35
CA ARG A 61 9.64 -2.36 -8.08
C ARG A 61 8.87 -1.50 -7.08
N ALA A 62 7.64 -1.13 -7.41
CA ALA A 62 6.72 -0.49 -6.48
C ALA A 62 5.80 -1.54 -5.85
N THR A 63 5.80 -1.62 -4.52
CA THR A 63 4.87 -2.47 -3.76
C THR A 63 4.03 -1.58 -2.86
N GLY A 64 2.70 -1.70 -2.93
CA GLY A 64 1.79 -0.86 -2.17
C GLY A 64 0.34 -1.33 -2.29
N THR A 65 -0.55 -0.68 -1.53
CA THR A 65 -1.97 -0.97 -1.58
C THR A 65 -2.66 -0.16 -2.68
N VAL A 66 -3.59 -0.79 -3.39
CA VAL A 66 -4.43 -0.13 -4.39
C VAL A 66 -5.79 0.15 -3.75
N ARG A 67 -6.35 1.34 -4.01
CA ARG A 67 -7.71 1.65 -3.56
C ARG A 67 -8.71 0.75 -4.26
N SER A 68 -9.64 0.18 -3.50
CA SER A 68 -10.67 -0.75 -4.00
C SER A 68 -11.43 -0.23 -5.23
N SER A 69 -11.68 1.08 -5.32
CA SER A 69 -12.32 1.70 -6.49
C SER A 69 -11.57 1.55 -7.82
N TYR A 70 -10.27 1.26 -7.80
CA TYR A 70 -9.43 1.06 -8.99
C TYR A 70 -9.11 -0.41 -9.25
N ILE A 71 -9.58 -1.29 -8.39
CA ILE A 71 -9.32 -2.71 -8.46
C ILE A 71 -10.29 -3.32 -9.48
N ARG A 72 -9.77 -3.66 -10.68
CA ARG A 72 -10.43 -4.59 -11.62
C ARG A 72 -10.09 -6.05 -11.26
N LEU A 73 -10.16 -6.42 -9.98
CA LEU A 73 -9.90 -7.82 -9.59
C LEU A 73 -11.11 -8.67 -9.98
N CYS A 74 -10.82 -9.86 -10.52
CA CYS A 74 -11.82 -10.87 -10.82
C CYS A 74 -12.83 -10.99 -9.67
N PRO A 75 -14.14 -11.07 -9.95
CA PRO A 75 -15.20 -11.05 -8.93
C PRO A 75 -15.08 -12.13 -7.83
N LEU A 76 -14.22 -13.14 -8.01
CA LEU A 76 -13.88 -14.15 -7.01
C LEU A 76 -13.22 -13.60 -5.74
N LEU A 77 -12.39 -12.56 -5.81
CA LEU A 77 -11.73 -12.04 -4.60
C LEU A 77 -12.72 -11.33 -3.66
N TRP A 78 -13.78 -10.75 -4.22
CA TRP A 78 -14.84 -10.11 -3.44
C TRP A 78 -15.61 -11.12 -2.58
N ILE A 79 -15.85 -12.34 -3.10
CA ILE A 79 -16.51 -13.43 -2.39
C ILE A 79 -15.69 -13.91 -1.19
N ILE A 80 -14.35 -14.01 -1.34
CA ILE A 80 -13.46 -14.45 -0.25
C ILE A 80 -13.44 -13.43 0.89
N THR A 81 -13.56 -12.13 0.59
CA THR A 81 -13.60 -11.09 1.64
C THR A 81 -14.90 -11.01 2.43
N GLN A 82 -15.99 -11.64 1.96
CA GLN A 82 -17.29 -11.69 2.64
C GLN A 82 -17.46 -12.94 3.52
N LEU A 83 -16.51 -13.90 3.47
CA LEU A 83 -16.55 -15.08 4.31
C LEU A 83 -16.18 -14.74 5.75
N PRO A 84 -17.03 -15.06 6.74
CA PRO A 84 -16.72 -14.80 8.14
C PRO A 84 -15.48 -15.62 8.55
N LYS A 85 -14.47 -14.95 9.12
CA LYS A 85 -13.21 -15.51 9.64
C LYS A 85 -13.35 -16.63 10.68
N ARG A 86 -14.57 -17.06 11.00
CA ARG A 86 -14.87 -18.11 11.97
C ARG A 86 -14.86 -19.53 11.38
N ALA A 87 -14.80 -19.66 10.05
CA ALA A 87 -14.76 -20.95 9.36
C ALA A 87 -13.37 -21.36 8.83
N GLU A 88 -12.36 -20.49 8.93
CA GLU A 88 -11.02 -20.73 8.35
C GLU A 88 -10.23 -21.84 9.08
N GLU A 89 -10.48 -22.09 10.38
CA GLU A 89 -9.71 -23.10 11.12
C GLU A 89 -10.06 -24.55 10.77
N GLN A 90 -11.28 -24.81 10.31
CA GLN A 90 -11.72 -26.19 10.03
C GLN A 90 -11.20 -26.69 8.67
N TRP A 91 -11.24 -25.84 7.64
CA TRP A 91 -10.83 -26.25 6.30
C TRP A 91 -9.31 -26.32 6.13
N ILE A 92 -8.53 -25.44 6.78
CA ILE A 92 -7.07 -25.51 6.73
C ILE A 92 -6.58 -26.84 7.31
N THR A 93 -7.15 -27.29 8.44
CA THR A 93 -6.79 -28.56 9.07
C THR A 93 -7.13 -29.75 8.16
N VAL A 94 -8.29 -29.73 7.50
CA VAL A 94 -8.71 -30.79 6.57
C VAL A 94 -7.84 -30.82 5.31
N VAL A 95 -7.48 -29.66 4.76
CA VAL A 95 -6.59 -29.57 3.58
C VAL A 95 -5.18 -30.03 3.92
N MET A 96 -4.65 -29.66 5.10
CA MET A 96 -3.32 -30.13 5.56
C MET A 96 -3.31 -31.64 5.87
N ALA A 97 -4.41 -32.18 6.42
CA ALA A 97 -4.55 -33.61 6.66
C ALA A 97 -4.61 -34.42 5.36
N LEU A 98 -5.30 -33.92 4.33
CA LEU A 98 -5.33 -34.56 3.02
C LEU A 98 -3.99 -34.47 2.29
N TYR A 99 -3.25 -33.37 2.42
CA TYR A 99 -1.87 -33.25 1.91
C TYR A 99 -0.94 -34.27 2.57
N SER A 100 -1.06 -34.46 3.89
CA SER A 100 -0.25 -35.43 4.64
C SER A 100 -0.60 -36.90 4.30
N PHE A 101 -1.86 -37.18 3.94
CA PHE A 101 -2.28 -38.51 3.49
C PHE A 101 -1.80 -38.84 2.08
N ALA A 102 -1.74 -37.84 1.19
CA ALA A 102 -1.22 -38.01 -0.17
C ALA A 102 0.31 -38.23 -0.21
N ASP A 103 1.05 -37.64 0.74
CA ASP A 103 2.52 -37.73 0.80
C ASP A 103 3.04 -38.96 1.58
N GLY A 104 2.17 -39.78 2.17
CA GLY A 104 2.57 -41.06 2.79
C GLY A 104 3.58 -40.95 3.95
N ILE A 105 3.72 -39.77 4.56
CA ILE A 105 4.62 -39.57 5.70
C ILE A 105 3.86 -39.89 6.98
N THR A 106 4.08 -41.11 7.50
CA THR A 106 3.66 -41.50 8.85
C THR A 106 4.38 -40.64 9.89
N VAL A 107 3.70 -39.65 10.47
CA VAL A 107 4.20 -38.98 11.68
C VAL A 107 3.78 -39.83 12.88
N GLN A 108 4.75 -40.53 13.49
CA GLN A 108 4.54 -41.18 14.78
C GLN A 108 4.34 -40.11 15.87
N LEU A 109 3.39 -40.39 16.76
CA LEU A 109 3.05 -39.63 17.98
C LEU A 109 4.28 -39.42 18.89
#